data_AF-I4AHD6-F1
#
_entry.id   AF-I4AHD6-F1
#
_cell.length_a   1.000
_cell.length_b   1.000
_cell.length_c   1.000
_cell.angle_alpha   90.00
_cell.angle_beta   90.00
_cell.angle_gamma   90.00
#
_symmetry.space_group_name_H-M   'P 1'
#
loop_
_entity.id
_entity.type
_entity.pdbx_description
1 polymer ?
#
loop_
_entity_poly.entity_id
_entity_poly.type
_entity_poly.pdbx_seq_one_letter_code
_entity_poly.pdbx_strand_id
1 'polypeptide(L)'
;MKKSIFSYFSYLVLLFLAVGTLSSCDEETDGVDPAPTISLTPTTSTIEVGQPVDFTYSVVSEKNLEEIRIIYRSATQETVTDFTNNDSHSGAFTFVAEADDANTTVTVTVEAVDKDGNSSSQSAEVVVAEVVEEITVDAFPAVLLGAQDNASEGSFLDANTGNVYSIAEAKANAASVDMAYLQGSESNGQGAVIGSLSDASVTSVFSTDASDWSVTNNTRFKNTTLSEADFNAFTYNSELTAAYAAGTEPDVASGDQSEGSASRVNQLTAGKVFAFQTVDGKDGLAYVVSIAEGTTGTITLNIKVSK
;
A
#
# COMPACT_ATOMS: atom_id res chain seq x y z
N MET A 1 24.90 53.51 -15.08
CA MET A 1 25.54 54.57 -15.90
C MET A 1 27.02 54.23 -16.08
N LYS A 2 27.56 54.50 -17.28
CA LYS A 2 28.93 54.25 -17.81
C LYS A 2 29.19 52.79 -18.27
N LYS A 3 29.00 52.49 -19.57
CA LYS A 3 29.89 52.69 -20.77
C LYS A 3 31.03 51.67 -20.78
N SER A 4 30.95 50.58 -21.55
CA SER A 4 31.13 50.42 -23.02
C SER A 4 32.60 50.39 -23.47
N ILE A 5 32.98 49.29 -24.13
CA ILE A 5 33.99 49.05 -25.19
C ILE A 5 33.70 47.57 -25.55
N PHE A 6 33.10 47.09 -26.64
CA PHE A 6 33.00 47.41 -28.06
C PHE A 6 34.32 47.55 -28.82
N SER A 7 34.38 46.79 -29.91
CA SER A 7 35.24 46.93 -31.10
C SER A 7 36.43 45.98 -31.15
N TYR A 8 36.68 45.17 -32.19
CA TYR A 8 35.98 44.77 -33.42
C TYR A 8 37.00 43.90 -34.20
N PHE A 9 36.57 43.32 -35.33
CA PHE A 9 37.40 42.90 -36.48
C PHE A 9 38.16 41.57 -36.31
N SER A 10 38.22 40.65 -37.28
CA SER A 10 37.98 40.71 -38.72
C SER A 10 37.93 39.24 -39.20
N TYR A 11 36.81 38.76 -39.72
CA TYR A 11 36.58 38.52 -41.16
C TYR A 11 37.42 37.41 -41.82
N LEU A 12 36.68 36.52 -42.48
CA LEU A 12 36.95 35.90 -43.80
C LEU A 12 38.07 34.84 -43.87
N VAL A 13 37.73 33.63 -44.32
CA VAL A 13 37.95 33.19 -45.71
C VAL A 13 37.29 31.83 -45.93
N LEU A 14 36.51 31.80 -47.00
CA LEU A 14 35.75 30.71 -47.56
C LEU A 14 36.57 30.10 -48.71
N LEU A 15 36.63 28.77 -48.76
CA LEU A 15 36.72 27.90 -49.96
C LEU A 15 37.91 28.06 -50.93
N PHE A 16 38.71 26.99 -51.07
CA PHE A 16 39.17 26.53 -52.39
C PHE A 16 39.44 25.01 -52.37
N LEU A 17 38.74 24.29 -53.26
CA LEU A 17 39.05 22.93 -53.67
C LEU A 17 40.41 22.90 -54.39
N ALA A 18 41.26 21.93 -54.03
CA ALA A 18 42.28 21.40 -54.92
C ALA A 18 42.27 19.86 -54.81
N VAL A 19 41.79 19.23 -55.89
CA VAL A 19 41.97 17.81 -56.15
C VAL A 19 43.46 17.58 -56.41
N GLY A 20 44.12 16.85 -55.52
CA GLY A 20 45.48 16.37 -55.67
C GLY A 20 45.51 14.88 -55.37
N THR A 21 45.44 14.06 -56.41
CA THR A 21 45.74 12.64 -56.37
C THR A 21 47.22 12.45 -56.07
N LEU A 22 47.55 12.02 -54.86
CA LEU A 22 48.80 11.36 -54.55
C LEU A 22 48.46 10.01 -53.93
N SER A 23 48.53 8.99 -54.78
CA SER A 23 48.70 7.58 -54.46
C SER A 23 49.83 7.43 -53.46
N SER A 24 49.52 7.00 -52.24
CA SER A 24 50.53 6.69 -51.21
C SER A 24 50.00 5.57 -50.32
N CYS A 25 50.57 4.39 -50.54
CA CYS A 25 50.51 3.16 -49.74
C CYS A 25 49.11 2.56 -49.49
N ASP A 26 48.81 1.50 -50.25
CA ASP A 26 48.17 0.31 -49.70
C ASP A 26 49.03 -0.18 -48.52
N GLU A 27 48.70 0.25 -47.30
CA GLU A 27 48.75 -0.68 -46.19
C GLU A 27 47.38 -1.34 -46.20
N GLU A 28 47.37 -2.68 -46.34
CA GLU A 28 46.24 -3.50 -45.93
C GLU A 28 45.81 -2.96 -44.57
N THR A 29 44.71 -2.21 -44.51
CA THR A 29 44.14 -1.84 -43.23
C THR A 29 43.67 -3.16 -42.66
N ASP A 30 44.46 -3.75 -41.78
CA ASP A 30 44.01 -4.80 -40.87
C ASP A 30 42.65 -4.34 -40.36
N GLY A 31 41.60 -5.00 -40.85
CA GLY A 31 40.23 -4.66 -40.48
C GLY A 31 40.16 -4.77 -38.97
N VAL A 32 39.60 -3.75 -38.32
CA VAL A 32 39.32 -3.83 -36.87
C VAL A 32 38.50 -5.10 -36.67
N ASP A 33 39.05 -6.05 -35.91
CA ASP A 33 38.38 -7.30 -35.64
C ASP A 33 37.03 -7.01 -34.95
N PRO A 34 35.93 -7.65 -35.37
CA PRO A 34 34.61 -7.31 -34.86
C PRO A 34 34.46 -7.80 -33.42
N ALA A 35 34.02 -6.90 -32.53
CA ALA A 35 33.67 -7.25 -31.17
C ALA A 35 32.48 -8.24 -31.12
N PRO A 36 32.31 -8.99 -30.02
CA PRO A 36 31.17 -9.88 -29.85
C PRO A 36 29.82 -9.16 -30.04
N THR A 37 28.81 -9.85 -30.57
CA THR A 37 27.43 -9.35 -30.64
C THR A 37 26.60 -9.97 -29.51
N ILE A 38 25.86 -9.14 -28.78
CA ILE A 38 25.05 -9.56 -27.62
C ILE A 38 23.57 -9.27 -27.89
N SER A 39 22.71 -10.25 -27.64
CA SER A 39 21.26 -10.05 -27.51
C SER A 39 20.83 -10.33 -26.07
N LEU A 40 20.04 -9.44 -25.48
CA LEU A 40 19.53 -9.55 -24.12
C LEU A 40 18.02 -9.31 -24.13
N THR A 41 17.26 -10.23 -23.53
CA THR A 41 15.79 -10.16 -23.47
C THR A 41 15.30 -10.49 -22.06
N PRO A 42 14.39 -9.70 -21.47
CA PRO A 42 13.83 -8.44 -21.99
C PRO A 42 14.85 -7.28 -21.97
N THR A 43 14.62 -6.23 -22.77
CA THR A 43 15.42 -4.99 -22.72
C THR A 43 14.91 -4.00 -21.68
N THR A 44 13.64 -4.14 -21.27
CA THR A 44 13.01 -3.34 -20.22
C THR A 44 12.05 -4.19 -19.42
N SER A 45 11.96 -4.00 -18.12
CA SER A 45 10.95 -4.64 -17.27
C SER A 45 10.53 -3.74 -16.13
N THR A 46 9.35 -4.00 -15.58
CA THR A 46 8.84 -3.33 -14.38
C THR A 46 8.40 -4.40 -13.39
N ILE A 47 8.95 -4.34 -12.19
CA ILE A 47 8.68 -5.29 -11.10
C ILE A 47 8.56 -4.54 -9.77
N GLU A 48 7.98 -5.19 -8.77
CA GLU A 48 8.02 -4.72 -7.38
C GLU A 48 9.23 -5.32 -6.65
N VAL A 49 9.62 -4.72 -5.54
CA VAL A 49 10.62 -5.31 -4.64
C VAL A 49 10.23 -6.75 -4.26
N GLY A 50 11.20 -7.67 -4.34
CA GLY A 50 11.01 -9.10 -4.07
C GLY A 50 10.47 -9.91 -5.25
N GLN A 51 10.00 -9.29 -6.34
CA GLN A 51 9.57 -10.02 -7.54
C GLN A 51 10.78 -10.37 -8.41
N PRO A 52 10.84 -11.59 -8.99
CA PRO A 52 11.88 -11.96 -9.93
C PRO A 52 11.56 -11.48 -11.35
N VAL A 53 12.60 -11.22 -12.13
CA VAL A 53 12.54 -11.13 -13.59
C VAL A 53 13.64 -12.00 -14.19
N ASP A 54 13.26 -12.84 -15.15
CA ASP A 54 14.17 -13.73 -15.86
C ASP A 54 14.67 -13.07 -17.13
N PHE A 55 16.00 -13.05 -17.29
CA PHE A 55 16.68 -12.61 -18.48
C PHE A 55 17.26 -13.80 -19.23
N THR A 56 17.22 -13.72 -20.55
CA THR A 56 17.93 -14.61 -21.45
C THR A 56 18.88 -13.80 -22.31
N TYR A 57 20.06 -14.36 -22.57
CA TYR A 57 21.05 -13.70 -23.41
C TYR A 57 21.70 -14.67 -24.40
N SER A 58 22.13 -14.14 -25.53
CA SER A 58 22.98 -14.83 -26.49
C SER A 58 24.15 -13.95 -26.91
N VAL A 59 25.31 -14.57 -27.06
CA VAL A 59 26.55 -13.93 -27.47
C VAL A 59 27.15 -14.70 -28.63
N VAL A 60 27.60 -13.99 -29.66
CA VAL A 60 28.31 -14.55 -30.82
C VAL A 60 29.60 -13.76 -31.03
N SER A 61 30.71 -14.44 -31.32
CA SER A 61 32.00 -13.82 -31.62
C SER A 61 32.69 -14.53 -32.79
N GLU A 62 33.31 -13.74 -33.68
CA GLU A 62 34.12 -14.28 -34.78
C GLU A 62 35.52 -14.71 -34.33
N LYS A 63 36.00 -14.23 -33.17
CA LYS A 63 37.37 -14.44 -32.65
C LYS A 63 37.45 -15.37 -31.44
N ASN A 64 36.39 -16.13 -31.20
CA ASN A 64 36.17 -16.97 -30.04
C ASN A 64 36.05 -16.18 -28.73
N LEU A 65 35.10 -16.58 -27.90
CA LEU A 65 34.85 -16.01 -26.58
C LEU A 65 35.99 -16.33 -25.60
N GLU A 66 36.32 -15.34 -24.78
CA GLU A 66 37.23 -15.40 -23.64
C GLU A 66 36.41 -15.34 -22.34
N GLU A 67 35.46 -14.41 -22.24
CA GLU A 67 34.69 -14.16 -21.02
C GLU A 67 33.31 -13.56 -21.33
N ILE A 68 32.30 -13.94 -20.55
CA ILE A 68 31.02 -13.22 -20.43
C ILE A 68 30.79 -12.85 -18.96
N ARG A 69 30.38 -11.61 -18.69
CA ARG A 69 30.06 -11.11 -17.34
C ARG A 69 28.63 -10.59 -17.27
N ILE A 70 27.92 -11.00 -16.22
CA ILE A 70 26.61 -10.46 -15.85
C ILE A 70 26.81 -9.44 -14.73
N ILE A 71 26.38 -8.21 -14.93
CA ILE A 71 26.68 -7.07 -14.07
C ILE A 71 25.38 -6.35 -13.71
N TYR A 72 25.14 -6.20 -12.41
CA TYR A 72 24.12 -5.29 -11.88
C TYR A 72 24.54 -4.81 -10.50
N ARG A 73 23.97 -3.67 -10.06
CA ARG A 73 24.36 -2.96 -8.81
C ARG A 73 25.88 -2.64 -8.76
N SER A 74 26.44 -2.27 -9.92
CA SER A 74 27.87 -1.96 -10.09
C SER A 74 28.83 -3.08 -9.68
N ALA A 75 28.37 -4.33 -9.68
CA ALA A 75 29.18 -5.51 -9.35
C ALA A 75 28.96 -6.61 -10.38
N THR A 76 30.02 -7.39 -10.66
CA THR A 76 29.91 -8.64 -11.42
C THR A 76 29.26 -9.70 -10.54
N GLN A 77 28.19 -10.29 -11.04
CA GLN A 77 27.34 -11.23 -10.34
C GLN A 77 27.63 -12.66 -10.80
N GLU A 78 27.97 -12.80 -12.08
CA GLU A 78 28.36 -14.05 -12.70
C GLU A 78 29.43 -13.81 -13.77
N THR A 79 30.36 -14.75 -13.88
CA THR A 79 31.38 -14.80 -14.94
C THR A 79 31.36 -16.18 -15.58
N VAL A 80 31.30 -16.23 -16.92
CA VAL A 80 31.38 -17.45 -17.72
C VAL A 80 32.68 -17.43 -18.52
N THR A 81 33.53 -18.43 -18.31
CA THR A 81 34.81 -18.63 -19.05
C THR A 81 34.89 -20.01 -19.72
N ASP A 82 34.02 -20.94 -19.34
CA ASP A 82 34.02 -22.31 -19.83
C ASP A 82 32.95 -22.49 -20.91
N PHE A 83 33.39 -22.47 -22.18
CA PHE A 83 32.51 -22.56 -23.33
C PHE A 83 32.56 -23.94 -23.98
N THR A 84 31.39 -24.54 -24.23
CA THR A 84 31.29 -25.79 -25.03
C THR A 84 31.55 -25.52 -26.51
N ASN A 85 31.04 -24.39 -27.02
CA ASN A 85 31.40 -23.83 -28.30
C ASN A 85 31.94 -22.43 -28.05
N ASN A 86 33.12 -22.13 -28.58
CA ASN A 86 33.80 -20.87 -28.33
C ASN A 86 33.36 -19.75 -29.30
N ASP A 87 32.63 -20.02 -30.37
CA ASP A 87 32.09 -18.97 -31.25
C ASP A 87 30.76 -18.37 -30.75
N SER A 88 30.08 -19.04 -29.82
CA SER A 88 28.75 -18.65 -29.37
C SER A 88 28.38 -19.23 -28.01
N HIS A 89 27.61 -18.46 -27.24
CA HIS A 89 27.08 -18.88 -25.94
C HIS A 89 25.66 -18.36 -25.76
N SER A 90 24.85 -19.07 -24.98
CA SER A 90 23.53 -18.60 -24.56
C SER A 90 23.29 -19.02 -23.12
N GLY A 91 22.70 -18.13 -22.34
CA GLY A 91 22.46 -18.33 -20.92
C GLY A 91 21.20 -17.61 -20.45
N ALA A 92 20.88 -17.82 -19.19
CA ALA A 92 19.79 -17.16 -18.50
C ALA A 92 20.19 -16.85 -17.06
N PHE A 93 19.64 -15.77 -16.52
CA PHE A 93 19.82 -15.39 -15.11
C PHE A 93 18.56 -14.70 -14.60
N THR A 94 18.37 -14.71 -13.29
CA THR A 94 17.22 -14.08 -12.63
C THR A 94 17.70 -12.88 -11.81
N PHE A 95 17.07 -11.73 -12.02
CA PHE A 95 17.21 -10.58 -11.14
C PHE A 95 16.05 -10.53 -10.15
N VAL A 96 16.33 -10.28 -8.87
CA VAL A 96 15.33 -10.06 -7.83
C VAL A 96 15.59 -8.70 -7.20
N ALA A 97 14.60 -7.82 -7.25
CA ALA A 97 14.70 -6.49 -6.66
C ALA A 97 14.78 -6.57 -5.12
N GLU A 98 15.68 -5.79 -4.53
CA GLU A 98 15.85 -5.65 -3.08
C GLU A 98 15.21 -4.35 -2.59
N ALA A 99 15.04 -4.22 -1.27
CA ALA A 99 14.44 -3.01 -0.68
C ALA A 99 15.23 -1.73 -1.05
N ASP A 100 16.54 -1.83 -1.19
CA ASP A 100 17.41 -0.71 -1.59
C ASP A 100 17.22 -0.29 -3.06
N ASP A 101 16.62 -1.14 -3.90
CA ASP A 101 16.30 -0.81 -5.29
C ASP A 101 14.94 -0.08 -5.41
N ALA A 102 14.15 0.01 -4.34
CA ALA A 102 12.79 0.57 -4.36
C ALA A 102 12.76 2.00 -4.95
N ASN A 103 11.79 2.24 -5.84
CA ASN A 103 11.59 3.53 -6.51
C ASN A 103 12.80 3.98 -7.36
N THR A 104 13.61 3.04 -7.84
CA THR A 104 14.75 3.30 -8.72
C THR A 104 14.65 2.51 -10.03
N THR A 105 15.62 2.73 -10.93
CA THR A 105 15.83 1.91 -12.12
C THR A 105 17.18 1.24 -12.01
N VAL A 106 17.19 -0.09 -12.02
CA VAL A 106 18.41 -0.89 -11.98
C VAL A 106 18.82 -1.25 -13.41
N THR A 107 20.05 -0.92 -13.77
CA THR A 107 20.65 -1.35 -15.03
C THR A 107 21.29 -2.72 -14.86
N VAL A 108 20.86 -3.67 -15.68
CA VAL A 108 21.43 -5.01 -15.80
C VAL A 108 22.21 -5.07 -17.10
N THR A 109 23.46 -5.53 -17.06
CA THR A 109 24.36 -5.52 -18.22
C THR A 109 24.98 -6.89 -18.44
N VAL A 110 24.99 -7.33 -19.70
CA VAL A 110 25.82 -8.44 -20.16
C VAL A 110 27.00 -7.84 -20.91
N GLU A 111 28.21 -8.16 -20.50
CA GLU A 111 29.45 -7.79 -21.17
C GLU A 111 30.14 -9.05 -21.69
N ALA A 112 30.70 -9.00 -22.90
CA ALA A 112 31.44 -10.10 -23.50
C ALA A 112 32.79 -9.63 -24.03
N VAL A 113 33.80 -10.48 -23.89
CA VAL A 113 35.17 -10.28 -24.36
C VAL A 113 35.58 -11.49 -25.20
N ASP A 114 36.19 -11.26 -26.35
CA ASP A 114 36.79 -12.30 -27.18
C ASP A 114 38.28 -12.51 -26.88
N LYS A 115 38.89 -13.55 -27.48
CA LYS A 115 40.30 -13.90 -27.29
C LYS A 115 41.28 -12.87 -27.87
N ASP A 116 40.83 -12.06 -28.81
CA ASP A 116 41.62 -10.97 -29.40
C ASP A 116 41.52 -9.69 -28.52
N GLY A 117 40.70 -9.72 -27.46
CA GLY A 117 40.52 -8.65 -26.49
C GLY A 117 39.46 -7.62 -26.87
N ASN A 118 38.68 -7.85 -27.93
CA ASN A 118 37.57 -6.98 -28.28
C ASN A 118 36.40 -7.22 -27.33
N SER A 119 35.74 -6.14 -26.92
CA SER A 119 34.62 -6.21 -25.97
C SER A 119 33.38 -5.48 -26.46
N SER A 120 32.22 -5.97 -26.00
CA SER A 120 30.93 -5.32 -26.17
C SER A 120 30.07 -5.49 -24.93
N SER A 121 29.07 -4.64 -24.78
CA SER A 121 28.09 -4.75 -23.71
C SER A 121 26.68 -4.44 -24.22
N GLN A 122 25.70 -5.07 -23.60
CA GLN A 122 24.27 -4.80 -23.81
C GLN A 122 23.58 -4.71 -22.46
N SER A 123 22.76 -3.67 -22.29
CA SER A 123 22.04 -3.42 -21.04
C SER A 123 20.53 -3.53 -21.20
N ALA A 124 19.87 -3.87 -20.09
CA ALA A 124 18.44 -3.80 -19.89
C ALA A 124 18.13 -2.95 -18.66
N GLU A 125 16.96 -2.31 -18.67
CA GLU A 125 16.47 -1.50 -17.55
C GLU A 125 15.38 -2.24 -16.78
N VAL A 126 15.54 -2.33 -15.46
CA VAL A 126 14.51 -2.82 -14.55
C VAL A 126 14.00 -1.66 -13.72
N VAL A 127 12.78 -1.21 -13.99
CA VAL A 127 12.09 -0.22 -13.16
C VAL A 127 11.52 -0.94 -11.94
N VAL A 128 11.95 -0.53 -10.75
CA VAL A 128 11.57 -1.18 -9.49
C VAL A 128 10.59 -0.29 -8.74
N ALA A 129 9.36 -0.76 -8.64
CA ALA A 129 8.35 -0.18 -7.77
C ALA A 129 8.54 -0.66 -6.32
N GLU A 130 8.17 0.19 -5.37
CA GLU A 130 7.99 -0.22 -3.98
C GLU A 130 6.84 -1.24 -3.87
N VAL A 131 6.92 -2.16 -2.90
CA VAL A 131 5.79 -3.03 -2.59
C VAL A 131 4.68 -2.16 -2.00
N VAL A 132 3.54 -2.07 -2.68
CA VAL A 132 2.33 -1.51 -2.09
C VAL A 132 1.59 -2.67 -1.45
N GLU A 133 1.68 -2.80 -0.13
CA GLU A 133 0.81 -3.76 0.55
C GLU A 133 -0.66 -3.37 0.36
N GLU A 134 -1.50 -4.35 0.08
CA GLU A 134 -2.92 -4.12 -0.11
C GLU A 134 -3.52 -3.56 1.19
N ILE A 135 -4.18 -2.41 1.10
CA ILE A 135 -4.99 -1.90 2.21
C ILE A 135 -6.09 -2.93 2.47
N THR A 136 -6.01 -3.61 3.59
CA THR A 136 -6.94 -4.70 3.95
C THR A 136 -8.10 -4.21 4.81
N VAL A 137 -8.18 -2.92 5.07
CA VAL A 137 -9.22 -2.29 5.91
C VAL A 137 -10.23 -1.52 5.04
N ASP A 138 -11.52 -1.66 5.34
CA ASP A 138 -12.56 -0.78 4.84
C ASP A 138 -12.75 0.41 5.78
N ALA A 139 -12.94 1.61 5.23
CA ALA A 139 -13.06 2.85 6.01
C ALA A 139 -14.33 3.63 5.63
N PHE A 140 -15.12 3.98 6.65
CA PHE A 140 -16.37 4.74 6.52
C PHE A 140 -16.25 6.04 7.31
N PRO A 141 -15.92 7.17 6.65
CA PRO A 141 -15.80 8.46 7.33
C PRO A 141 -17.17 9.10 7.58
N ALA A 142 -17.27 9.88 8.65
CA ALA A 142 -18.41 10.72 8.99
C ALA A 142 -19.78 9.99 9.03
N VAL A 143 -19.80 8.78 9.57
CA VAL A 143 -21.02 8.00 9.85
C VAL A 143 -21.80 8.73 10.95
N LEU A 144 -22.97 9.29 10.59
CA LEU A 144 -23.84 10.04 11.49
C LEU A 144 -24.97 9.15 12.00
N LEU A 145 -25.08 9.02 13.33
CA LEU A 145 -26.19 8.32 13.98
C LEU A 145 -27.01 9.27 14.85
N GLY A 146 -28.33 9.11 14.83
CA GLY A 146 -29.28 9.78 15.71
C GLY A 146 -29.58 8.98 16.97
N ALA A 147 -29.74 9.66 18.09
CA ALA A 147 -30.23 9.06 19.33
C ALA A 147 -31.73 8.68 19.22
N GLN A 148 -32.29 8.05 20.25
CA GLN A 148 -33.58 7.36 20.21
C GLN A 148 -34.81 8.18 19.82
N ASP A 149 -34.79 9.50 20.06
CA ASP A 149 -35.87 10.42 19.70
C ASP A 149 -35.51 11.28 18.47
N ASN A 150 -34.38 11.01 17.80
CA ASN A 150 -33.98 11.74 16.61
C ASN A 150 -34.86 11.32 15.42
N ALA A 151 -35.59 12.28 14.86
CA ALA A 151 -36.54 12.03 13.78
C ALA A 151 -35.91 12.10 12.38
N SER A 152 -34.67 12.55 12.25
CA SER A 152 -34.00 12.79 10.96
C SER A 152 -32.92 11.76 10.65
N GLU A 153 -32.25 11.23 11.68
CA GLU A 153 -31.12 10.32 11.54
C GLU A 153 -31.43 8.95 12.17
N GLY A 154 -30.96 7.88 11.53
CA GLY A 154 -31.10 6.52 12.05
C GLY A 154 -30.18 6.22 13.23
N SER A 155 -30.53 5.23 14.05
CA SER A 155 -29.79 4.88 15.26
C SER A 155 -28.92 3.63 15.12
N PHE A 156 -29.03 2.89 14.03
CA PHE A 156 -28.46 1.55 13.87
C PHE A 156 -27.43 1.52 12.76
N LEU A 157 -26.27 0.91 13.00
CA LEU A 157 -25.15 0.85 12.06
C LEU A 157 -24.84 -0.59 11.67
N ASP A 158 -24.69 -0.80 10.35
CA ASP A 158 -23.92 -1.92 9.78
C ASP A 158 -22.46 -1.49 9.67
N ALA A 159 -21.60 -2.10 10.48
CA ALA A 159 -20.19 -1.70 10.56
C ALA A 159 -19.39 -2.13 9.33
N ASN A 160 -19.90 -3.08 8.54
CA ASN A 160 -19.25 -3.62 7.35
C ASN A 160 -19.52 -2.77 6.11
N THR A 161 -20.56 -1.94 6.13
CA THR A 161 -20.94 -1.09 5.00
C THR A 161 -20.99 0.40 5.33
N GLY A 162 -20.97 0.75 6.62
CA GLY A 162 -21.14 2.13 7.08
C GLY A 162 -22.59 2.64 6.98
N ASN A 163 -23.54 1.78 6.60
CA ASN A 163 -24.94 2.18 6.43
C ASN A 163 -25.61 2.40 7.79
N VAL A 164 -26.37 3.49 7.87
CA VAL A 164 -27.16 3.86 9.05
C VAL A 164 -28.64 3.67 8.75
N TYR A 165 -29.35 2.99 9.66
CA TYR A 165 -30.74 2.62 9.51
C TYR A 165 -31.60 3.24 10.61
N SER A 166 -32.81 3.66 10.24
CA SER A 166 -33.89 3.87 11.21
C SER A 166 -34.27 2.55 11.88
N ILE A 167 -35.01 2.59 13.01
CA ILE A 167 -35.44 1.37 13.70
C ILE A 167 -36.25 0.42 12.80
N ALA A 168 -37.12 0.96 11.92
CA ALA A 168 -37.94 0.15 11.03
C ALA A 168 -37.09 -0.54 9.96
N GLU A 169 -36.11 0.17 9.39
CA GLU A 169 -35.18 -0.39 8.41
C GLU A 169 -34.21 -1.38 9.06
N ALA A 170 -33.75 -1.09 10.27
CA ALA A 170 -32.85 -1.94 11.02
C ALA A 170 -33.50 -3.30 11.33
N LYS A 171 -34.79 -3.33 11.69
CA LYS A 171 -35.56 -4.58 11.84
C LYS A 171 -35.64 -5.39 10.54
N ALA A 172 -35.83 -4.72 9.41
CA ALA A 172 -35.86 -5.38 8.11
C ALA A 172 -34.49 -5.91 7.67
N ASN A 173 -33.40 -5.36 8.23
CA ASN A 173 -32.02 -5.71 7.93
C ASN A 173 -31.28 -6.24 9.18
N ALA A 174 -32.00 -6.89 10.11
CA ALA A 174 -31.48 -7.20 11.45
C ALA A 174 -30.16 -7.98 11.46
N ALA A 175 -29.92 -8.83 10.45
CA ALA A 175 -28.71 -9.63 10.35
C ALA A 175 -27.45 -8.82 9.99
N SER A 176 -27.59 -7.65 9.36
CA SER A 176 -26.45 -6.80 8.98
C SER A 176 -26.16 -5.70 10.00
N VAL A 177 -27.05 -5.46 10.97
CA VAL A 177 -26.88 -4.38 11.95
C VAL A 177 -26.00 -4.88 13.09
N ASP A 178 -24.89 -4.18 13.34
CA ASP A 178 -23.90 -4.57 14.34
C ASP A 178 -24.05 -3.81 15.66
N MET A 179 -24.44 -2.54 15.60
CA MET A 179 -24.47 -1.67 16.78
C MET A 179 -25.53 -0.57 16.66
N ALA A 180 -25.89 0.01 17.80
CA ALA A 180 -26.84 1.11 17.90
C ALA A 180 -26.29 2.24 18.78
N TYR A 181 -26.65 3.47 18.44
CA TYR A 181 -26.41 4.65 19.24
C TYR A 181 -27.63 5.01 20.08
N LEU A 182 -27.42 5.33 21.35
CA LEU A 182 -28.42 5.94 22.23
C LEU A 182 -27.78 6.97 23.16
N GLN A 183 -28.59 7.91 23.61
CA GLN A 183 -28.23 8.77 24.72
C GLN A 183 -28.82 8.19 26.01
N GLY A 184 -27.94 7.65 26.85
CA GLY A 184 -28.27 7.17 28.20
C GLY A 184 -28.36 8.32 29.21
N SER A 185 -28.94 8.03 30.38
CA SER A 185 -29.07 9.06 31.43
C SER A 185 -27.71 9.45 32.02
N GLU A 186 -27.42 10.75 32.05
CA GLU A 186 -26.28 11.30 32.78
C GLU A 186 -26.33 10.97 34.27
N SER A 187 -27.53 10.92 34.87
CA SER A 187 -27.71 10.57 36.28
C SER A 187 -27.24 9.15 36.62
N ASN A 188 -27.17 8.29 35.60
CA ASN A 188 -26.72 6.90 35.70
C ASN A 188 -25.30 6.73 35.12
N GLY A 189 -24.60 7.84 34.83
CA GLY A 189 -23.24 7.83 34.30
C GLY A 189 -23.11 7.19 32.91
N GLN A 190 -24.17 7.18 32.10
CA GLN A 190 -24.14 6.52 30.78
C GLN A 190 -23.77 7.47 29.64
N GLY A 191 -24.33 8.68 29.61
CA GLY A 191 -24.05 9.65 28.54
C GLY A 191 -24.30 9.08 27.14
N ALA A 192 -23.43 9.41 26.18
CA ALA A 192 -23.48 8.83 24.84
C ALA A 192 -22.99 7.36 24.85
N VAL A 193 -23.80 6.47 24.27
CA VAL A 193 -23.56 5.01 24.29
C VAL A 193 -23.62 4.44 22.88
N ILE A 194 -22.63 3.63 22.52
CA ILE A 194 -22.70 2.69 21.39
C ILE A 194 -22.76 1.29 21.99
N GLY A 195 -23.78 0.52 21.62
CA GLY A 195 -23.96 -0.85 22.12
C GLY A 195 -24.38 -1.82 21.03
N SER A 196 -24.21 -3.11 21.29
CA SER A 196 -24.70 -4.18 20.43
C SER A 196 -26.21 -4.31 20.55
N LEU A 197 -26.84 -4.96 19.56
CA LEU A 197 -28.28 -5.19 19.58
C LEU A 197 -28.75 -6.07 20.76
N SER A 198 -27.85 -6.87 21.31
CA SER A 198 -28.12 -7.70 22.49
C SER A 198 -27.79 -7.02 23.82
N ASP A 199 -27.24 -5.80 23.82
CA ASP A 199 -27.01 -5.04 25.06
C ASP A 199 -28.34 -4.70 25.74
N ALA A 200 -28.38 -4.78 27.06
CA ALA A 200 -29.60 -4.52 27.83
C ALA A 200 -30.10 -3.07 27.69
N SER A 201 -29.21 -2.10 27.54
CA SER A 201 -29.55 -0.68 27.37
C SER A 201 -30.15 -0.44 25.99
N VAL A 202 -29.55 -1.04 24.95
CA VAL A 202 -30.07 -1.01 23.57
C VAL A 202 -31.44 -1.69 23.52
N THR A 203 -31.57 -2.87 24.14
CA THR A 203 -32.84 -3.59 24.25
C THR A 203 -33.90 -2.78 24.97
N SER A 204 -33.55 -2.11 26.07
CA SER A 204 -34.49 -1.31 26.84
C SER A 204 -34.97 -0.06 26.08
N VAL A 205 -34.11 0.56 25.29
CA VAL A 205 -34.43 1.82 24.58
C VAL A 205 -35.17 1.55 23.27
N PHE A 206 -34.75 0.52 22.53
CA PHE A 206 -35.24 0.25 21.18
C PHE A 206 -36.11 -1.01 21.06
N SER A 207 -36.32 -1.74 22.15
CA SER A 207 -37.05 -3.02 22.14
C SER A 207 -36.46 -4.02 21.14
N THR A 208 -35.14 -4.23 21.20
CA THR A 208 -34.42 -5.17 20.33
C THR A 208 -34.55 -6.64 20.75
N ASP A 209 -35.58 -7.01 21.51
CA ASP A 209 -35.73 -8.39 21.95
C ASP A 209 -36.17 -9.34 20.82
N ALA A 210 -35.96 -10.65 21.07
CA ALA A 210 -36.21 -11.70 20.09
C ALA A 210 -37.69 -11.89 19.70
N SER A 211 -38.62 -11.17 20.34
CA SER A 211 -40.03 -11.22 19.93
C SER A 211 -40.34 -10.31 18.73
N ASP A 212 -39.47 -9.35 18.43
CA ASP A 212 -39.66 -8.32 17.41
C ASP A 212 -38.50 -8.29 16.38
N TRP A 213 -37.31 -8.77 16.77
CA TRP A 213 -36.14 -8.86 15.89
C TRP A 213 -35.80 -10.29 15.50
N SER A 214 -35.49 -10.52 14.22
CA SER A 214 -35.14 -11.86 13.73
C SER A 214 -33.76 -12.34 14.22
N VAL A 215 -32.83 -11.40 14.44
CA VAL A 215 -31.48 -11.62 14.95
C VAL A 215 -31.06 -10.38 15.76
N THR A 216 -30.26 -10.58 16.81
CA THR A 216 -29.55 -9.52 17.51
C THR A 216 -28.05 -9.82 17.51
N ASN A 217 -27.30 -9.14 16.64
CA ASN A 217 -25.85 -9.32 16.58
C ASN A 217 -25.21 -8.85 17.90
N ASN A 218 -24.40 -9.72 18.49
CA ASN A 218 -23.68 -9.47 19.73
C ASN A 218 -22.27 -8.96 19.45
N THR A 219 -22.17 -7.76 18.87
CA THR A 219 -20.90 -7.06 18.70
C THR A 219 -20.26 -6.79 20.06
N ARG A 220 -18.95 -6.97 20.14
CA ARG A 220 -18.16 -6.79 21.35
C ARG A 220 -17.30 -5.54 21.22
N PHE A 221 -17.09 -4.82 22.31
CA PHE A 221 -16.40 -3.53 22.32
C PHE A 221 -15.30 -3.50 23.37
N LYS A 222 -14.29 -2.69 23.11
CA LYS A 222 -13.17 -2.43 24.02
C LYS A 222 -12.78 -0.98 24.03
N ASN A 223 -12.45 -0.47 25.21
CA ASN A 223 -11.78 0.81 25.36
C ASN A 223 -10.35 0.72 24.85
N THR A 224 -9.86 1.80 24.23
CA THR A 224 -8.47 1.94 23.81
C THR A 224 -7.86 3.23 24.36
N THR A 225 -6.54 3.32 24.29
CA THR A 225 -5.79 4.57 24.53
C THR A 225 -5.35 5.23 23.22
N LEU A 226 -5.87 4.78 22.07
CA LEU A 226 -5.49 5.27 20.76
C LEU A 226 -6.00 6.70 20.53
N SER A 227 -5.18 7.49 19.84
CA SER A 227 -5.50 8.84 19.38
C SER A 227 -6.10 8.83 17.96
N GLU A 228 -6.58 9.99 17.50
CA GLU A 228 -6.98 10.18 16.10
C GLU A 228 -5.82 9.90 15.13
N ALA A 229 -4.59 10.30 15.49
CA ALA A 229 -3.42 10.04 14.66
C ALA A 229 -3.16 8.53 14.52
N ASP A 230 -3.28 7.78 15.63
CA ASP A 230 -3.15 6.32 15.61
C ASP A 230 -4.26 5.70 14.74
N PHE A 231 -5.52 6.11 14.94
CA PHE A 231 -6.63 5.65 14.12
C PHE A 231 -6.39 5.87 12.62
N ASN A 232 -5.92 7.06 12.24
CA ASN A 232 -5.67 7.41 10.84
C ASN A 232 -4.55 6.56 10.22
N ALA A 233 -3.54 6.16 11.01
CA ALA A 233 -2.41 5.38 10.54
C ALA A 233 -2.74 3.92 10.20
N PHE A 234 -3.81 3.35 10.74
CA PHE A 234 -4.13 1.92 10.53
C PHE A 234 -4.60 1.65 9.10
N THR A 235 -3.93 0.73 8.41
CA THR A 235 -4.22 0.33 7.02
C THR A 235 -4.38 -1.18 6.85
N TYR A 236 -4.02 -1.98 7.86
CA TYR A 236 -3.99 -3.43 7.76
C TYR A 236 -4.84 -4.16 8.82
N ASN A 237 -5.41 -5.31 8.43
CA ASN A 237 -6.23 -6.15 9.32
C ASN A 237 -5.50 -6.56 10.60
N SER A 238 -4.21 -6.89 10.51
CA SER A 238 -3.40 -7.27 11.68
C SER A 238 -3.31 -6.17 12.72
N GLU A 239 -3.35 -4.91 12.31
CA GLU A 239 -3.33 -3.76 13.22
C GLU A 239 -4.65 -3.66 13.97
N LEU A 240 -5.79 -3.79 13.29
CA LEU A 240 -7.12 -3.80 13.91
C LEU A 240 -7.26 -4.96 14.92
N THR A 241 -6.83 -6.16 14.54
CA THR A 241 -6.81 -7.32 15.44
C THR A 241 -5.91 -7.09 16.66
N ALA A 242 -4.73 -6.49 16.46
CA ALA A 242 -3.84 -6.16 17.57
C ALA A 242 -4.45 -5.11 18.50
N ALA A 243 -5.11 -4.08 17.98
CA ALA A 243 -5.78 -3.06 18.77
C ALA A 243 -6.96 -3.61 19.57
N TYR A 244 -7.79 -4.47 18.96
CA TYR A 244 -8.87 -5.14 19.69
C TYR A 244 -8.30 -6.08 20.77
N ALA A 245 -7.26 -6.86 20.48
CA ALA A 245 -6.63 -7.71 21.47
C ALA A 245 -6.07 -6.91 22.67
N ALA A 246 -5.40 -5.78 22.41
CA ALA A 246 -4.80 -4.92 23.42
C ALA A 246 -5.80 -4.06 24.21
N GLY A 247 -7.00 -3.81 23.67
CA GLY A 247 -8.04 -3.02 24.32
C GLY A 247 -8.55 -3.64 25.62
N THR A 248 -9.09 -2.80 26.50
CA THR A 248 -9.63 -3.19 27.81
C THR A 248 -11.14 -3.20 27.81
N GLU A 249 -11.74 -4.03 28.66
CA GLU A 249 -13.20 -4.08 28.82
C GLU A 249 -13.80 -2.70 29.19
N PRO A 250 -14.88 -2.26 28.50
CA PRO A 250 -15.48 -0.95 28.71
C PRO A 250 -16.03 -0.67 30.11
N ASP A 251 -16.70 -1.65 30.72
CA ASP A 251 -17.42 -1.48 31.99
C ASP A 251 -16.86 -2.41 33.08
N VAL A 252 -15.65 -2.10 33.58
CA VAL A 252 -15.01 -2.81 34.71
C VAL A 252 -15.41 -2.22 36.08
N ALA A 253 -16.15 -1.12 36.11
CA ALA A 253 -16.33 -0.31 37.30
C ALA A 253 -17.57 -0.74 38.12
N SER A 254 -17.61 -1.98 38.62
CA SER A 254 -18.39 -2.42 39.81
C SER A 254 -18.31 -3.93 40.13
N GLY A 255 -17.38 -4.69 39.54
CA GLY A 255 -17.36 -6.15 39.73
C GLY A 255 -18.53 -6.88 39.06
N ASP A 256 -19.31 -6.17 38.24
CA ASP A 256 -20.28 -6.77 37.33
C ASP A 256 -19.53 -7.30 36.10
N GLN A 257 -19.23 -8.59 36.14
CA GLN A 257 -18.63 -9.38 35.07
C GLN A 257 -19.71 -9.98 34.14
N SER A 258 -20.96 -9.51 34.22
CA SER A 258 -21.99 -9.97 33.29
C SER A 258 -21.59 -9.62 31.86
N GLU A 259 -22.06 -10.40 30.90
CA GLU A 259 -21.74 -10.24 29.48
C GLU A 259 -22.02 -8.82 28.91
N GLY A 260 -22.69 -7.97 29.71
CA GLY A 260 -22.91 -6.54 29.54
C GLY A 260 -21.66 -5.64 29.55
N SER A 261 -20.53 -6.10 30.11
CA SER A 261 -19.33 -5.25 30.24
C SER A 261 -18.65 -4.94 28.90
N ALA A 262 -18.82 -5.84 27.93
CA ALA A 262 -18.23 -5.79 26.59
C ALA A 262 -19.25 -5.50 25.49
N SER A 263 -20.55 -5.45 25.80
CA SER A 263 -21.61 -5.25 24.80
C SER A 263 -21.88 -3.78 24.49
N ARG A 264 -21.18 -2.85 25.17
CA ARG A 264 -21.28 -1.41 24.90
C ARG A 264 -20.03 -0.65 25.32
N VAL A 265 -19.88 0.53 24.76
CA VAL A 265 -19.05 1.63 25.28
C VAL A 265 -19.96 2.79 25.65
N ASN A 266 -19.70 3.42 26.78
CA ASN A 266 -20.50 4.52 27.31
C ASN A 266 -19.62 5.73 27.64
N GLN A 267 -20.26 6.84 28.02
CA GLN A 267 -19.60 8.11 28.32
C GLN A 267 -18.67 8.55 27.19
N LEU A 268 -19.09 8.28 25.95
CA LEU A 268 -18.32 8.65 24.77
C LEU A 268 -18.20 10.18 24.71
N THR A 269 -17.03 10.62 24.27
CA THR A 269 -16.68 12.03 24.09
C THR A 269 -15.91 12.18 22.78
N ALA A 270 -15.98 13.35 22.15
CA ALA A 270 -15.19 13.64 20.96
C ALA A 270 -13.69 13.40 21.24
N GLY A 271 -12.99 12.81 20.28
CA GLY A 271 -11.59 12.43 20.42
C GLY A 271 -11.37 10.98 20.87
N LYS A 272 -12.41 10.26 21.31
CA LYS A 272 -12.28 8.87 21.77
C LYS A 272 -12.16 7.89 20.60
N VAL A 273 -11.28 6.90 20.76
CA VAL A 273 -11.20 5.73 19.88
C VAL A 273 -11.55 4.49 20.71
N PHE A 274 -12.48 3.68 20.20
CA PHE A 274 -12.80 2.37 20.77
C PHE A 274 -12.66 1.29 19.70
N ALA A 275 -12.36 0.07 20.14
CA ALA A 275 -12.30 -1.09 19.26
C ALA A 275 -13.61 -1.88 19.35
N PHE A 276 -13.94 -2.58 18.29
CA PHE A 276 -15.07 -3.50 18.25
C PHE A 276 -14.73 -4.76 17.47
N GLN A 277 -15.50 -5.81 17.72
CA GLN A 277 -15.48 -7.05 16.95
C GLN A 277 -16.94 -7.42 16.63
N THR A 278 -17.27 -7.52 15.34
CA THR A 278 -18.62 -7.91 14.88
C THR A 278 -18.89 -9.39 15.19
N VAL A 279 -20.15 -9.80 15.07
CA VAL A 279 -20.53 -11.21 15.26
C VAL A 279 -19.83 -12.15 14.26
N ASP A 280 -19.49 -11.64 13.08
CA ASP A 280 -18.77 -12.36 12.03
C ASP A 280 -17.25 -12.42 12.27
N GLY A 281 -16.77 -11.86 13.39
CA GLY A 281 -15.37 -11.89 13.80
C GLY A 281 -14.49 -10.85 13.13
N LYS A 282 -15.08 -9.81 12.51
CA LYS A 282 -14.32 -8.69 11.94
C LYS A 282 -13.95 -7.70 13.03
N ASP A 283 -12.66 -7.40 13.15
CA ASP A 283 -12.14 -6.42 14.08
C ASP A 283 -12.20 -5.02 13.46
N GLY A 284 -12.48 -4.01 14.28
CA GLY A 284 -12.59 -2.64 13.83
C GLY A 284 -12.26 -1.62 14.90
N LEU A 285 -12.07 -0.38 14.45
CA LEU A 285 -11.92 0.81 15.28
C LEU A 285 -12.99 1.84 14.91
N ALA A 286 -13.46 2.56 15.91
CA ALA A 286 -14.36 3.68 15.75
C ALA A 286 -13.78 4.91 16.46
N TYR A 287 -13.63 6.00 15.72
CA TYR A 287 -13.24 7.32 16.23
C TYR A 287 -14.45 8.22 16.38
N VAL A 288 -14.68 8.75 17.60
CA VAL A 288 -15.75 9.69 17.90
C VAL A 288 -15.33 11.09 17.46
N VAL A 289 -15.90 11.56 16.34
CA VAL A 289 -15.62 12.89 15.78
C VAL A 289 -16.33 13.97 16.58
N SER A 290 -17.64 13.80 16.82
CA SER A 290 -18.46 14.78 17.54
C SER A 290 -19.70 14.15 18.14
N ILE A 291 -20.22 14.77 19.20
CA ILE A 291 -21.47 14.40 19.86
C ILE A 291 -22.31 15.67 20.07
N ALA A 292 -23.58 15.60 19.67
CA ALA A 292 -24.64 16.50 20.14
C ALA A 292 -25.47 15.71 21.15
N GLU A 293 -25.42 16.13 22.42
CA GLU A 293 -26.06 15.39 23.52
C GLU A 293 -27.59 15.49 23.49
N GLY A 294 -28.24 14.59 24.22
CA GLY A 294 -29.68 14.51 24.38
C GLY A 294 -30.32 13.40 23.55
N THR A 295 -31.57 13.06 23.88
CA THR A 295 -32.28 11.93 23.25
C THR A 295 -32.64 12.20 21.78
N THR A 296 -32.66 13.47 21.37
CA THR A 296 -32.80 13.91 19.96
C THR A 296 -31.45 14.20 19.30
N GLY A 297 -30.35 13.96 20.03
CA GLY A 297 -28.99 14.27 19.62
C GLY A 297 -28.42 13.35 18.55
N THR A 298 -27.12 13.48 18.31
CA THR A 298 -26.39 12.73 17.27
C THR A 298 -24.97 12.43 17.70
N ILE A 299 -24.39 11.34 17.17
CA ILE A 299 -22.96 11.05 17.21
C ILE A 299 -22.41 10.91 15.78
N THR A 300 -21.21 11.43 15.55
CA THR A 300 -20.49 11.24 14.29
C THR A 300 -19.26 10.38 14.53
N LEU A 301 -19.12 9.29 13.77
CA LEU A 301 -18.04 8.33 13.86
C LEU A 301 -17.24 8.26 12.56
N ASN A 302 -15.94 8.06 12.66
CA ASN A 302 -15.16 7.45 11.57
C ASN A 302 -14.94 5.98 11.93
N ILE A 303 -15.26 5.07 11.01
CA ILE A 303 -15.15 3.63 11.23
C ILE A 303 -14.06 3.06 10.33
N LYS A 304 -13.28 2.13 10.87
CA LYS A 304 -12.39 1.23 10.13
C LYS A 304 -12.69 -0.20 10.54
N VAL A 305 -12.83 -1.11 9.59
CA VAL A 305 -13.14 -2.53 9.84
C VAL A 305 -12.35 -3.43 8.90
N SER A 306 -12.00 -4.64 9.35
CA SER A 306 -11.29 -5.59 8.50
C SER A 306 -12.13 -6.05 7.31
N LYS A 307 -11.52 -6.09 6.11
CA LYS A 307 -12.13 -6.69 4.92
C LYS A 307 -12.41 -8.18 5.11
#